data_AF-A0A955VNI0-F1
#
_entry.id   AF-A0A955VNI0-F1
#
_cell.length_a   1.000
_cell.length_b   1.000
_cell.length_c   1.000
_cell.angle_alpha   90.00
_cell.angle_beta   90.00
_cell.angle_gamma   90.00
#
_symmetry.space_group_name_H-M   'P 1'
#
loop_
_entity.id
_entity.type
_entity.pdbx_description
1 polymer ?
#
loop_
_entity_poly.entity_id
_entity_poly.type
_entity_poly.pdbx_seq_one_letter_code
_entity_poly.pdbx_strand_id
1 'polypeptide(L)'
;MRGEGLELVAIGHTSWFPVEYDFAEKKYRDNKGKVRLEVMDVSCMSCGRGYYTLEFDEVPFCPFCGTVERRRFLMLSELEEFLREQNWGYLDTIGWKPFAVTTGNDWQLRFAADQNELQKKRHYHEIHLLRPEKK
;
A
#
# COMPACT_ATOMS: atom_id res chain seq x y z
N MET A 1 -21.20 20.18 18.07
CA MET A 1 -19.92 20.03 17.34
C MET A 1 -19.97 18.68 16.68
N ARG A 2 -19.94 18.61 15.33
CA ARG A 2 -19.75 17.33 14.64
C ARG A 2 -18.34 16.86 15.00
N GLY A 3 -18.21 15.64 15.51
CA GLY A 3 -16.92 15.10 15.93
C GLY A 3 -15.96 15.12 14.74
N GLU A 4 -14.80 15.73 14.93
CA GLU A 4 -13.73 15.77 13.94
C GLU A 4 -13.26 14.33 13.69
N GLY A 5 -13.54 13.79 12.50
CA GLY A 5 -13.08 12.45 12.15
C GLY A 5 -11.61 12.44 11.75
N LEU A 6 -10.98 11.27 11.86
CA LEU A 6 -9.61 11.08 11.39
C LEU A 6 -9.64 10.75 9.89
N GLU A 7 -8.97 11.55 9.07
CA GLU A 7 -8.76 11.26 7.65
C GLU A 7 -7.73 10.13 7.49
N LEU A 8 -8.15 9.11 6.76
CA LEU A 8 -7.43 7.86 6.54
C LEU A 8 -7.56 7.47 5.05
N VAL A 9 -6.81 6.46 4.62
CA VAL A 9 -6.93 5.89 3.27
C VAL A 9 -7.17 4.39 3.38
N ALA A 10 -8.29 3.93 2.83
CA ALA A 10 -8.56 2.50 2.63
C ALA A 10 -7.99 2.06 1.29
N ILE A 11 -7.15 1.03 1.29
CA ILE A 11 -6.34 0.60 0.15
C ILE A 11 -6.70 -0.83 -0.20
N GLY A 12 -7.17 -1.04 -1.42
CA GLY A 12 -7.39 -2.35 -1.97
C GLY A 12 -6.37 -2.72 -3.06
N HIS A 13 -6.55 -3.89 -3.66
CA HIS A 13 -5.76 -4.31 -4.80
C HIS A 13 -6.06 -3.44 -6.02
N THR A 14 -7.34 -3.25 -6.35
CA THR A 14 -7.75 -2.54 -7.58
C THR A 14 -8.23 -1.11 -7.32
N SER A 15 -8.54 -0.76 -6.07
CA SER A 15 -9.11 0.53 -5.71
C SER A 15 -8.50 1.12 -4.44
N TRP A 16 -8.67 2.43 -4.24
CA TRP A 16 -8.40 3.09 -2.97
C TRP A 16 -9.33 4.28 -2.83
N PHE A 17 -9.60 4.70 -1.60
CA PHE A 17 -10.33 5.94 -1.33
C PHE A 17 -10.01 6.50 0.05
N PRO A 18 -10.05 7.84 0.20
CA PRO A 18 -9.99 8.45 1.52
C PRO A 18 -11.24 8.07 2.32
N VAL A 19 -11.06 7.79 3.60
CA VAL A 19 -12.14 7.55 4.55
C VAL A 19 -11.97 8.44 5.77
N GLU A 20 -13.10 8.81 6.36
CA GLU A 20 -13.17 9.51 7.63
C GLU A 20 -13.78 8.56 8.67
N TYR A 21 -13.13 8.42 9.82
CA TYR A 21 -13.72 7.67 10.94
C TYR A 21 -14.62 8.56 11.78
N ASP A 22 -15.92 8.25 11.79
CA ASP A 22 -16.92 8.89 12.64
C ASP A 22 -16.91 8.24 14.02
N PHE A 23 -16.33 8.92 15.01
CA PHE A 23 -16.23 8.42 16.39
C PHE A 23 -17.60 8.26 17.07
N ALA A 24 -18.60 9.05 16.69
CA ALA A 24 -19.93 8.99 17.29
C ALA A 24 -20.69 7.75 16.81
N GLU A 25 -20.60 7.45 15.52
CA GLU A 25 -21.26 6.29 14.92
C GLU A 25 -20.40 5.02 14.85
N LYS A 26 -19.10 5.14 15.16
CA LYS A 26 -18.08 4.08 15.03
C LYS A 26 -18.04 3.48 13.62
N LYS A 27 -18.09 4.33 12.59
CA LYS A 27 -18.18 3.92 11.18
C LYS A 27 -17.19 4.68 10.32
N TYR A 28 -16.73 4.05 9.24
CA TYR A 28 -15.98 4.72 8.19
C TYR A 28 -16.94 5.33 7.17
N ARG A 29 -16.66 6.55 6.73
CA ARG A 29 -17.39 7.25 5.67
C ARG A 29 -16.44 7.61 4.54
N ASP A 30 -16.92 7.57 3.30
CA ASP A 30 -16.18 8.15 2.18
C ASP A 30 -16.33 9.69 2.16
N ASN A 31 -15.62 10.34 1.23
CA ASN A 31 -15.69 11.79 1.01
C ASN A 31 -17.08 12.32 0.56
N LYS A 32 -18.04 11.42 0.28
CA LYS A 32 -19.43 11.77 -0.02
C LYS A 32 -20.34 11.55 1.19
N GLY A 33 -19.79 11.16 2.34
CA GLY A 33 -20.51 10.87 3.58
C GLY A 33 -21.18 9.49 3.61
N LYS A 34 -20.97 8.65 2.59
CA LYS A 34 -21.53 7.30 2.52
C LYS A 34 -20.76 6.38 3.46
N VAL A 35 -21.49 5.64 4.30
CA VAL A 35 -20.89 4.62 5.18
C VAL A 35 -20.25 3.51 4.33
N ARG A 36 -19.02 3.15 4.66
CA ARG A 36 -18.24 2.07 4.07
C ARG A 36 -18.10 0.95 5.10
N LEU A 37 -18.80 -0.15 4.89
CA LEU A 37 -18.79 -1.30 5.81
C LEU A 37 -17.66 -2.28 5.48
N GLU A 38 -17.15 -2.22 4.25
CA GLU A 38 -16.10 -3.11 3.75
C GLU A 38 -14.67 -2.75 4.22
N VAL A 39 -14.48 -1.87 5.22
CA VAL A 39 -13.15 -1.43 5.66
C VAL A 39 -12.67 -2.26 6.84
N MET A 40 -11.50 -2.88 6.70
CA MET A 40 -10.84 -3.68 7.74
C MET A 40 -9.54 -3.01 8.19
N ASP A 41 -9.23 -3.10 9.48
CA ASP A 41 -7.95 -2.69 10.06
C ASP A 41 -6.99 -3.88 10.09
N VAL A 42 -5.81 -3.70 9.50
CA VAL A 42 -4.77 -4.73 9.41
C VAL A 42 -3.46 -4.17 9.93
N SER A 43 -2.75 -4.95 10.73
CA SER A 43 -1.42 -4.60 11.22
C SER A 43 -0.34 -5.37 10.46
N CYS A 44 0.64 -4.65 9.90
CA CYS A 44 1.79 -5.29 9.27
C CYS A 44 2.79 -5.78 10.33
N MET A 45 3.01 -7.09 10.40
CA MET A 45 3.97 -7.68 11.35
C MET A 45 5.43 -7.32 11.04
N SER A 46 5.74 -6.86 9.82
CA SER A 46 7.10 -6.51 9.41
C SER A 46 7.51 -5.08 9.80
N CYS A 47 6.60 -4.11 9.75
CA CYS A 47 6.91 -2.71 10.08
C CYS A 47 6.13 -2.16 11.28
N GLY A 48 5.19 -2.94 11.84
CA GLY A 48 4.39 -2.59 13.00
C GLY A 48 3.29 -1.55 12.73
N ARG A 49 3.10 -1.12 11.48
CA ARG A 49 2.08 -0.12 11.12
C ARG A 49 0.73 -0.78 10.86
N GLY A 50 -0.33 -0.18 11.40
CA GLY A 50 -1.72 -0.44 11.02
C GLY A 50 -2.06 0.24 9.69
N TYR A 51 -2.90 -0.38 8.88
CA TYR A 51 -3.43 0.15 7.62
C TYR A 51 -4.85 -0.37 7.39
N TYR A 52 -5.60 0.36 6.57
CA TYR A 52 -6.98 0.02 6.23
C TYR A 52 -7.03 -0.65 4.87
N THR A 53 -7.68 -1.80 4.78
CA THR A 53 -7.89 -2.56 3.54
C THR A 53 -9.38 -2.79 3.28
N LEU A 54 -9.71 -3.25 2.08
CA LEU A 54 -11.08 -3.55 1.66
C LEU A 54 -11.36 -5.05 1.76
N GLU A 55 -12.45 -5.45 2.43
CA GLU A 55 -12.82 -6.86 2.68
C GLU A 55 -12.94 -7.70 1.40
N PHE A 56 -13.42 -7.10 0.30
CA PHE A 56 -13.62 -7.78 -0.99
C PHE A 56 -12.58 -7.42 -2.05
N ASP A 57 -11.56 -6.64 -1.71
CA ASP A 57 -10.49 -6.17 -2.61
C ASP A 57 -9.19 -6.00 -1.81
N GLU A 58 -8.81 -6.99 -1.01
CA GLU A 58 -7.70 -6.84 -0.06
C GLU A 58 -6.37 -6.54 -0.76
N VAL A 59 -5.61 -5.57 -0.24
CA VAL A 59 -4.24 -5.34 -0.70
C VAL A 59 -3.33 -6.48 -0.23
N PRO A 60 -2.63 -7.20 -1.14
CA PRO A 60 -1.91 -8.43 -0.79
C PRO A 60 -0.51 -8.17 -0.23
N PHE A 61 -0.24 -6.94 0.22
CA PHE A 61 1.02 -6.49 0.79
C PHE A 61 0.78 -5.32 1.74
N CYS A 62 1.75 -5.02 2.61
CA CYS A 62 1.67 -3.83 3.45
C CYS A 62 1.89 -2.56 2.61
N PRO A 63 0.94 -1.59 2.60
CA PRO A 63 1.04 -0.37 1.79
C PRO A 63 2.12 0.62 2.28
N PHE A 64 2.72 0.39 3.45
CA PHE A 64 3.77 1.26 3.99
C PHE A 64 5.18 0.74 3.75
N CYS A 65 5.40 -0.57 3.75
CA CYS A 65 6.75 -1.15 3.59
C CYS A 65 6.90 -2.09 2.40
N GLY A 66 5.80 -2.44 1.73
CA GLY A 66 5.78 -3.35 0.57
C GLY A 66 6.03 -4.81 0.95
N THR A 67 6.00 -5.17 2.24
CA THR A 67 6.14 -6.57 2.64
C THR A 67 4.93 -7.38 2.16
N VAL A 68 5.22 -8.43 1.39
CA VAL A 68 4.27 -9.47 0.98
C VAL A 68 4.46 -10.65 1.94
N GLU A 69 3.40 -11.07 2.63
CA GLU A 69 3.50 -12.20 3.54
C GLU A 69 3.45 -13.53 2.79
N ARG A 70 4.22 -14.52 3.25
CA ARG A 70 4.19 -15.93 2.79
C ARG A 70 4.50 -16.17 1.31
N ARG A 71 4.99 -15.17 0.58
CA ARG A 71 5.41 -15.29 -0.83
C ARG A 71 6.80 -14.72 -1.04
N ARG A 72 7.62 -15.45 -1.80
CA ARG A 72 8.94 -15.01 -2.26
C ARG A 72 8.90 -14.94 -3.79
N PHE A 73 9.62 -13.97 -4.36
CA PHE A 73 9.75 -13.79 -5.80
C PHE A 73 11.21 -14.02 -6.16
N LEU A 74 11.50 -15.05 -6.95
CA LEU A 74 12.87 -15.38 -7.35
C LEU A 74 13.26 -14.61 -8.62
N MET A 75 12.25 -14.22 -9.42
CA MET A 75 12.44 -13.45 -10.65
C MET A 75 11.68 -12.12 -10.57
N LEU A 76 12.23 -11.08 -11.20
CA LEU A 76 11.57 -9.77 -11.30
C LEU A 76 10.19 -9.89 -11.95
N SER A 77 10.09 -10.70 -13.01
CA SER A 77 8.84 -10.94 -13.72
C SER A 77 7.75 -11.57 -12.85
N GLU A 78 8.09 -12.38 -11.84
CA GLU A 78 7.10 -12.93 -10.91
C GLU A 78 6.50 -11.85 -10.01
N LEU A 79 7.34 -10.90 -9.58
CA LEU A 79 6.91 -9.75 -8.79
C LEU A 79 6.07 -8.79 -9.63
N GLU A 80 6.51 -8.48 -10.85
CA GLU A 80 5.76 -7.64 -11.78
C GLU A 80 4.40 -8.26 -12.13
N GLU A 81 4.35 -9.57 -12.37
CA GLU A 81 3.09 -10.28 -12.64
C GLU A 81 2.14 -10.23 -11.46
N PHE A 82 2.64 -10.45 -10.25
CA PHE A 82 1.84 -10.35 -9.03
C PHE A 82 1.26 -8.94 -8.81
N LEU A 83 1.92 -7.91 -9.32
CA LEU A 83 1.55 -6.51 -9.14
C LEU A 83 0.82 -5.88 -10.34
N ARG A 84 0.57 -6.65 -11.40
CA ARG A 84 0.09 -6.14 -12.69
C ARG A 84 -1.20 -5.32 -12.60
N GLU A 85 -2.11 -5.68 -11.71
CA GLU A 85 -3.42 -5.01 -11.55
C GLU A 85 -3.47 -4.07 -10.34
N GLN A 86 -2.33 -3.90 -9.65
CA GLN A 86 -2.29 -3.10 -8.44
C GLN A 86 -2.53 -1.62 -8.73
N ASN A 87 -3.49 -1.03 -8.02
CA ASN A 87 -3.69 0.40 -8.00
C ASN A 87 -2.68 1.07 -7.07
N TRP A 88 -1.82 1.92 -7.65
CA TRP A 88 -0.77 2.63 -6.94
C TRP A 88 -1.13 4.06 -6.54
N GLY A 89 -2.32 4.55 -6.89
CA GLY A 89 -2.66 5.97 -6.73
C GLY A 89 -2.65 6.46 -5.28
N TYR A 90 -2.79 5.57 -4.30
CA TYR A 90 -2.66 5.93 -2.89
C TYR A 90 -1.23 6.41 -2.54
N LEU A 91 -0.19 5.96 -3.25
CA LEU A 91 1.19 6.39 -3.02
C LEU A 91 1.40 7.86 -3.39
N ASP A 92 0.63 8.39 -4.34
CA ASP A 92 0.69 9.80 -4.74
C ASP A 92 0.29 10.72 -3.57
N THR A 93 -0.60 10.26 -2.69
CA THR A 93 -1.05 11.02 -1.50
C THR A 93 0.07 11.27 -0.49
N ILE A 94 1.11 10.43 -0.51
CA ILE A 94 2.27 10.50 0.38
C ILE A 94 3.59 10.77 -0.38
N GLY A 95 3.51 11.04 -1.69
CA GLY A 95 4.67 11.34 -2.53
C GLY A 95 5.65 10.17 -2.71
N TRP A 96 5.16 8.93 -2.64
CA TRP A 96 5.99 7.73 -2.80
C TRP A 96 5.75 7.05 -4.16
N LYS A 97 6.68 6.15 -4.52
CA LYS A 97 6.62 5.33 -5.74
C LYS A 97 6.93 3.88 -5.41
N PRO A 98 6.37 2.93 -6.17
CA PRO A 98 6.65 1.51 -6.01
C PRO A 98 7.96 1.13 -6.70
N PHE A 99 8.80 0.38 -6.01
CA PHE A 99 10.07 -0.13 -6.53
C PHE A 99 10.16 -1.64 -6.29
N ALA A 100 10.64 -2.37 -7.29
CA ALA A 100 11.15 -3.71 -7.14
C ALA A 100 12.63 -3.62 -6.77
N VAL A 101 13.03 -4.27 -5.68
CA VAL A 101 14.41 -4.28 -5.20
C VAL A 101 14.87 -5.70 -4.91
N THR A 102 16.16 -5.93 -4.93
CA THR A 102 16.76 -7.22 -4.50
C THR A 102 18.03 -6.99 -3.70
N THR A 103 18.30 -7.89 -2.74
CA THR A 103 19.59 -8.00 -2.05
C THR A 103 20.38 -9.22 -2.53
N GLY A 104 20.02 -9.80 -3.68
CA GLY A 104 20.66 -10.96 -4.31
C GLY A 104 19.91 -12.29 -4.16
N ASN A 105 18.96 -12.41 -3.23
CA ASN A 105 18.27 -13.68 -2.95
C ASN A 105 16.82 -13.73 -3.47
N ASP A 106 16.13 -12.60 -3.45
CA ASP A 106 14.73 -12.48 -3.84
C ASP A 106 14.38 -11.03 -4.19
N TRP A 107 13.39 -10.89 -5.04
CA TRP A 107 12.76 -9.63 -5.42
C TRP A 107 11.69 -9.24 -4.41
N GLN A 108 11.69 -7.96 -4.03
CA GLN A 108 10.85 -7.41 -2.99
C GLN A 108 10.24 -6.09 -3.45
N LEU A 109 8.99 -5.86 -3.05
CA LEU A 109 8.34 -4.56 -3.22
C LEU A 109 8.79 -3.60 -2.11
N ARG A 110 9.17 -2.37 -2.47
CA ARG A 110 9.45 -1.28 -1.55
C ARG A 110 8.84 0.03 -2.04
N PHE A 111 8.65 0.96 -1.10
CA PHE A 111 8.15 2.30 -1.39
C PHE A 111 9.16 3.33 -0.91
N ALA A 112 9.34 4.38 -1.70
CA ALA A 112 10.18 5.53 -1.39
C ALA A 112 9.80 6.73 -2.26
N ALA A 113 10.23 7.94 -1.91
CA ALA A 113 10.02 9.11 -2.76
C ALA A 113 10.81 9.00 -4.08
N ASP A 114 12.02 8.46 -4.01
CA ASP A 114 12.89 8.23 -5.14
C ASP A 114 13.87 7.05 -4.91
N GLN A 115 14.62 6.71 -5.96
CA GLN A 115 15.62 5.65 -5.92
C GLN A 115 16.79 5.95 -4.99
N ASN A 116 17.17 7.22 -4.81
CA ASN A 116 18.29 7.61 -3.95
C ASN A 116 17.98 7.33 -2.48
N GLU A 117 16.74 7.51 -2.06
CA GLU A 117 16.29 7.18 -0.71
C GLU A 117 16.47 5.69 -0.40
N LEU A 118 16.16 4.81 -1.36
CA LEU A 118 16.36 3.36 -1.21
C LEU A 118 17.84 3.00 -1.13
N GLN A 119 18.69 3.61 -1.97
CA GLN A 119 20.14 3.39 -1.95
C GLN A 119 20.79 3.79 -0.63
N LYS A 120 20.27 4.82 0.05
CA LYS A 120 20.77 5.25 1.37
C LYS A 120 20.34 4.33 2.50
N LYS A 121 19.16 3.70 2.39
CA LYS A 121 18.55 2.93 3.48
C LYS A 121 19.11 1.52 3.63
N ARG A 122 19.47 0.86 2.52
CA ARG A 122 19.94 -0.53 2.52
C ARG A 122 20.89 -0.83 1.36
N HIS A 123 21.61 -1.93 1.49
CA HIS A 123 22.43 -2.52 0.42
C HIS A 123 21.58 -3.30 -0.58
N TYR A 124 20.75 -2.59 -1.35
CA TYR A 124 20.08 -3.19 -2.51
C TYR A 124 21.07 -3.34 -3.66
N HIS A 125 21.09 -4.50 -4.31
CA HIS A 125 21.92 -4.77 -5.48
C HIS A 125 21.28 -4.18 -6.74
N GLU A 126 19.98 -4.33 -6.89
CA GLU A 126 19.21 -3.74 -7.99
C GLU A 126 17.95 -3.06 -7.47
N ILE A 127 17.55 -2.00 -8.17
CA ILE A 127 16.35 -1.20 -7.90
C ILE A 127 15.71 -0.84 -9.22
N HIS A 128 14.45 -1.23 -9.40
CA HIS A 128 13.66 -1.00 -10.60
C HIS A 128 12.39 -0.25 -10.20
N LEU A 129 12.13 0.89 -10.82
CA LEU A 129 10.86 1.59 -10.66
C LEU A 129 9.76 0.75 -11.31
N LEU A 130 8.79 0.32 -10.51
CA LEU A 130 7.60 -0.34 -11.03
C LEU A 130 6.75 0.76 -11.65
N ARG A 131 6.57 0.74 -12.97
CA ARG A 131 5.77 1.77 -13.65
C ARG A 131 4.31 1.56 -13.26
N PRO A 132 3.64 2.52 -12.60
CA PRO A 132 2.19 2.50 -12.59
C PRO A 132 1.77 2.81 -14.02
N GLU A 133 1.28 1.81 -14.76
CA GLU A 133 0.59 2.10 -16.02
C GLU A 133 -0.60 2.98 -15.67
N LYS A 134 -0.57 4.23 -16.15
CA LYS A 134 -1.76 5.10 -16.13
C LYS A 134 -2.80 4.44 -17.03
N LYS A 135 -3.81 3.81 -16.43
CA LYS A 135 -5.10 3.60 -17.11
C LYS A 135 -5.94 4.86 -16.95
#